data_AF-A0A1M3BTZ6-F1
#
_entry.id   AF-A0A1M3BTZ6-F1
#
_cell.length_a   1.000
_cell.length_b   1.000
_cell.length_c   1.000
_cell.angle_alpha   90.00
_cell.angle_beta   90.00
_cell.angle_gamma   90.00
#
_symmetry.space_group_name_H-M   'P 1'
#
loop_
_entity.id
_entity.type
_entity.pdbx_description
1 polymer ?
#
loop_
_entity_poly.entity_id
_entity_poly.type
_entity_poly.pdbx_seq_one_letter_code
_entity_poly.pdbx_strand_id
1 'polypeptide(L)'
;MSGVLSSKKTLIGSIAAALAIICGLLVYGILVTPARQPYRDAQAQFQNVDNALGRTNISLNASEATDEEFAQGITAVRAAFVSLEKENEALGDESVLKEGEGKALYDAYNEDLKRFIAYNTNVIDSMEKLQPVLRKCSTEMQTVKANAEGAAVVRACAVEMQAVSDAPDEDYAQLATAFAAKYDELATILDQMAVIADTNSAEYAALSTQREAVLEDFSTASSTFTKNVQQRRTAVLATDSAKALHDYLEAKSRVF
;
A
#
# COMPACT_ATOMS: atom_id res chain seq x y z
N MET A 1 51.21 43.79 53.23
CA MET A 1 49.79 43.35 53.19
C MET A 1 49.21 43.64 51.80
N SER A 2 49.53 42.85 50.77
CA SER A 2 48.98 43.05 49.41
C SER A 2 48.52 41.76 48.72
N GLY A 3 48.60 40.61 49.39
CA GLY A 3 48.23 39.30 48.81
C GLY A 3 46.78 38.86 49.02
N VAL A 4 46.07 39.44 50.00
CA VAL A 4 44.75 38.93 50.42
C VAL A 4 43.58 39.58 49.66
N LEU A 5 43.77 40.78 49.11
CA LEU A 5 42.73 41.51 48.37
C LEU A 5 42.59 41.08 46.90
N SER A 6 43.66 40.55 46.29
CA SER A 6 43.62 40.04 44.91
C SER A 6 42.84 38.72 44.83
N SER A 7 43.08 37.79 45.76
CA SER A 7 42.45 36.46 45.80
C SER A 7 40.92 36.51 45.96
N LYS A 8 40.36 37.44 46.73
CA LYS A 8 38.90 37.55 46.93
C LYS A 8 38.15 38.04 45.68
N LYS A 9 38.73 38.95 44.89
CA LYS A 9 38.10 39.45 43.65
C LYS A 9 38.07 38.37 42.55
N THR A 10 39.11 37.55 42.45
CA THR A 10 39.16 36.43 41.49
C THR A 10 38.24 35.28 41.88
N LEU A 11 38.07 35.01 43.19
CA LEU A 11 37.17 33.96 43.70
C LEU A 11 35.68 34.35 43.59
N ILE A 12 35.35 35.63 43.79
CA ILE A 12 33.96 36.12 43.62
C ILE A 12 33.59 36.23 42.14
N GLY A 13 34.54 36.61 41.27
CA GLY A 13 34.34 36.64 39.82
C GLY A 13 34.15 35.26 39.19
N SER A 14 34.86 34.23 39.67
CA SER A 14 34.71 32.85 39.17
C SER A 14 33.43 32.16 39.65
N ILE A 15 32.97 32.46 40.87
CA ILE A 15 31.69 31.94 41.40
C ILE A 15 30.50 32.61 40.70
N ALA A 16 30.55 33.92 40.42
CA ALA A 16 29.50 34.63 39.69
C ALA A 16 29.38 34.17 38.22
N ALA A 17 30.51 33.89 37.56
CA ALA A 17 30.51 33.33 36.21
C ALA A 17 29.97 31.89 36.17
N ALA A 18 30.34 31.03 37.14
CA ALA A 18 29.81 29.67 37.24
C ALA A 18 28.30 29.63 37.56
N LEU A 19 27.81 30.52 38.44
CA LEU A 19 26.38 30.68 38.71
C LEU A 19 25.61 31.25 37.52
N ALA A 20 26.18 32.16 36.74
CA ALA A 20 25.55 32.66 35.52
C ALA A 20 25.45 31.60 34.43
N ILE A 21 26.43 30.69 34.32
CA ILE A 21 26.40 29.55 33.40
C ILE A 21 25.37 28.51 33.85
N ILE A 22 25.29 28.21 35.16
CA ILE A 22 24.30 27.27 35.71
C ILE A 22 22.88 27.85 35.62
N CYS A 23 22.67 29.12 35.93
CA CYS A 23 21.40 29.79 35.73
C CYS A 23 21.06 29.92 34.24
N GLY A 24 22.04 30.15 33.36
CA GLY A 24 21.85 30.15 31.90
C GLY A 24 21.43 28.77 31.37
N LEU A 25 22.04 27.69 31.85
CA LEU A 25 21.68 26.30 31.51
C LEU A 25 20.32 25.89 32.10
N LEU A 26 19.98 26.33 33.30
CA LEU A 26 18.66 26.09 33.92
C LEU A 26 17.56 26.89 33.22
N VAL A 27 17.80 28.15 32.87
CA VAL A 27 16.85 28.98 32.13
C VAL A 27 16.69 28.49 30.68
N TYR A 28 17.77 28.04 30.04
CA TYR A 28 17.72 27.37 28.73
C TYR A 28 16.95 26.05 28.83
N GLY A 29 17.20 25.20 29.84
CA GLY A 29 16.43 23.97 30.08
C GLY A 29 14.95 24.21 30.37
N ILE A 30 14.61 25.29 31.10
CA ILE A 30 13.23 25.64 31.45
C ILE A 30 12.48 26.30 30.29
N LEU A 31 13.14 27.06 29.42
CA LEU A 31 12.49 27.76 28.29
C LEU A 31 12.48 26.96 27.00
N VAL A 32 13.52 26.16 26.74
CA VAL A 32 13.69 25.44 25.47
C VAL A 32 12.92 24.12 25.44
N THR A 33 12.77 23.46 26.59
CA THR A 33 12.04 22.18 26.67
C THR A 33 10.54 22.35 26.40
N PRO A 34 9.83 23.34 26.98
CA PRO A 34 8.42 23.60 26.66
C PRO A 34 8.20 24.06 25.21
N ALA A 35 9.12 24.85 24.65
CA ALA A 35 9.01 25.33 23.27
C ALA A 35 9.19 24.22 22.21
N ARG A 36 9.87 23.12 22.56
CA ARG A 36 10.08 21.96 21.69
C ARG A 36 9.12 20.81 21.97
N GLN A 37 8.41 20.82 23.09
CA GLN A 37 7.46 19.78 23.45
C GLN A 37 6.40 19.53 22.34
N PRO A 38 5.80 20.57 21.72
CA PRO A 38 4.86 20.35 20.62
C PRO A 38 5.44 19.61 19.40
N TYR A 39 6.74 19.77 19.12
CA TYR A 39 7.41 19.03 18.04
C TYR A 39 7.67 17.56 18.43
N ARG A 40 7.90 17.29 19.72
CA ARG A 40 8.02 15.91 20.23
C ARG A 40 6.68 15.19 20.22
N ASP A 41 5.61 15.88 20.59
CA ASP A 41 4.25 15.34 20.57
C ASP A 41 3.84 15.02 19.11
N ALA A 42 4.08 15.94 18.17
CA ALA A 42 3.87 15.69 16.76
C ALA A 42 4.75 14.55 16.20
N GLN A 43 6.01 14.42 16.65
CA GLN A 43 6.87 13.30 16.27
C GLN A 43 6.34 11.96 16.79
N ALA A 44 5.82 11.92 18.02
CA ALA A 44 5.19 10.72 18.57
C ALA A 44 3.90 10.36 17.81
N GLN A 45 3.09 11.35 17.44
CA GLN A 45 1.90 11.11 16.64
C GLN A 45 2.24 10.66 15.21
N PHE A 46 3.31 11.20 14.60
CA PHE A 46 3.81 10.70 13.31
C PHE A 46 4.20 9.22 13.39
N GLN A 47 4.83 8.78 14.49
CA GLN A 47 5.12 7.35 14.71
C GLN A 47 3.85 6.51 14.83
N ASN A 48 2.75 7.05 15.38
CA ASN A 48 1.46 6.35 15.40
C ASN A 48 0.90 6.16 13.98
N VAL A 49 1.06 7.17 13.10
CA VAL A 49 0.71 7.05 11.68
C VAL A 49 1.56 5.98 10.99
N ASP A 50 2.88 5.97 11.19
CA ASP A 50 3.77 4.94 10.62
C ASP A 50 3.41 3.53 11.11
N ASN A 51 3.10 3.38 12.40
CA ASN A 51 2.64 2.12 12.96
C ASN A 51 1.30 1.68 12.38
N ALA A 52 0.36 2.62 12.17
CA ALA A 52 -0.90 2.34 11.50
C ALA A 52 -0.69 1.94 10.05
N LEU A 53 0.21 2.61 9.33
CA LEU A 53 0.58 2.28 7.96
C LEU A 53 1.17 0.88 7.87
N GLY A 54 2.04 0.48 8.80
CA GLY A 54 2.58 -0.87 8.88
C GLY A 54 1.51 -1.96 9.01
N ARG A 55 0.40 -1.67 9.70
CA ARG A 55 -0.75 -2.59 9.83
C ARG A 55 -1.57 -2.73 8.56
N THR A 56 -1.41 -1.84 7.58
CA THR A 56 -2.08 -1.96 6.26
C THR A 56 -1.40 -3.01 5.36
N ASN A 57 -0.18 -3.43 5.69
CA ASN A 57 0.55 -4.47 4.96
C ASN A 57 0.08 -5.87 5.38
N ILE A 58 -1.20 -6.14 5.20
CA ILE A 58 -1.78 -7.48 5.41
C ILE A 58 -1.64 -8.24 4.09
N SER A 59 -0.98 -9.40 4.14
CA SER A 59 -0.96 -10.31 3.00
C SER A 59 -2.35 -10.89 2.81
N LEU A 60 -3.05 -10.45 1.76
CA LEU A 60 -4.24 -11.14 1.30
C LEU A 60 -3.77 -12.39 0.56
N ASN A 61 -3.80 -13.54 1.23
CA ASN A 61 -3.40 -14.84 0.68
C ASN A 61 -4.46 -15.35 -0.31
N ALA A 62 -4.73 -14.59 -1.38
CA ALA A 62 -5.88 -14.76 -2.25
C ALA A 62 -5.96 -16.13 -2.95
N SER A 63 -4.83 -16.83 -3.11
CA SER A 63 -4.74 -18.14 -3.76
C SER A 63 -4.95 -19.33 -2.81
N GLU A 64 -4.78 -19.15 -1.49
CA GLU A 64 -4.82 -20.24 -0.50
C GLU A 64 -5.91 -20.06 0.56
N ALA A 65 -6.48 -18.86 0.67
CA ALA A 65 -7.51 -18.54 1.64
C ALA A 65 -8.86 -19.19 1.29
N THR A 66 -9.60 -19.65 2.30
CA THR A 66 -11.04 -19.87 2.15
C THR A 66 -11.76 -18.54 1.85
N ASP A 67 -12.98 -18.60 1.33
CA ASP A 67 -13.76 -17.38 1.07
C ASP A 67 -13.98 -16.57 2.36
N GLU A 68 -14.10 -17.27 3.50
CA GLU A 68 -14.20 -16.64 4.82
C GLU A 68 -12.90 -15.97 5.25
N GLU A 69 -11.75 -16.64 5.09
CA GLU A 69 -10.43 -16.06 5.40
C GLU A 69 -10.13 -14.85 4.52
N PHE A 70 -10.49 -14.92 3.23
CA PHE A 70 -10.37 -13.81 2.31
C PHE A 70 -11.24 -12.61 2.73
N ALA A 71 -12.52 -12.85 3.04
CA ALA A 71 -13.45 -11.80 3.49
C ALA A 71 -13.00 -11.16 4.83
N GLN A 72 -12.48 -11.97 5.76
CA GLN A 72 -11.89 -11.47 7.00
C GLN A 72 -10.64 -10.62 6.73
N GLY A 73 -9.79 -11.03 5.80
CA GLY A 73 -8.63 -10.26 5.36
C GLY A 73 -9.02 -8.90 4.80
N ILE A 74 -9.99 -8.85 3.88
CA ILE A 74 -10.53 -7.60 3.31
C ILE A 74 -11.05 -6.69 4.43
N THR A 75 -11.83 -7.23 5.36
CA THR A 75 -12.37 -6.48 6.51
C THR A 75 -11.26 -5.90 7.38
N ALA A 76 -10.22 -6.70 7.67
CA ALA A 76 -9.09 -6.26 8.48
C ALA A 76 -8.30 -5.13 7.80
N VAL A 77 -8.07 -5.21 6.48
CA VAL A 77 -7.36 -4.14 5.76
C VAL A 77 -8.18 -2.85 5.73
N ARG A 78 -9.49 -2.93 5.48
CA ARG A 78 -10.37 -1.75 5.54
C ARG A 78 -10.33 -1.08 6.92
N ALA A 79 -10.37 -1.87 7.99
CA ALA A 79 -10.25 -1.36 9.35
C ALA A 79 -8.87 -0.70 9.61
N ALA A 80 -7.80 -1.25 9.04
CA ALA A 80 -6.47 -0.67 9.12
C ALA A 80 -6.39 0.70 8.40
N PHE A 81 -7.02 0.86 7.24
CA PHE A 81 -7.10 2.17 6.56
C PHE A 81 -7.90 3.20 7.35
N VAL A 82 -9.04 2.84 7.94
CA VAL A 82 -9.80 3.74 8.82
C VAL A 82 -8.94 4.17 10.03
N SER A 83 -8.16 3.24 10.61
CA SER A 83 -7.23 3.60 11.68
C SER A 83 -6.14 4.54 11.19
N LEU A 84 -5.59 4.33 10.00
CA LEU A 84 -4.54 5.16 9.43
C LEU A 84 -5.03 6.60 9.17
N GLU A 85 -6.24 6.75 8.60
CA GLU A 85 -6.87 8.05 8.39
C GLU A 85 -7.01 8.80 9.72
N LYS A 86 -7.54 8.13 10.75
CA LYS A 86 -7.71 8.71 12.08
C LYS A 86 -6.40 9.18 12.71
N GLU A 87 -5.34 8.36 12.64
CA GLU A 87 -4.04 8.75 13.20
C GLU A 87 -3.44 9.94 12.43
N ASN A 88 -3.65 10.01 11.11
CA ASN A 88 -3.16 11.10 10.27
C ASN A 88 -3.96 12.41 10.45
N GLU A 89 -5.28 12.32 10.72
CA GLU A 89 -6.08 13.47 11.15
C GLU A 89 -5.58 14.03 12.48
N ALA A 90 -5.33 13.15 13.47
CA ALA A 90 -4.76 13.54 14.76
C ALA A 90 -3.37 14.17 14.62
N LEU A 91 -2.54 13.68 13.69
CA LEU A 91 -1.27 14.34 13.35
C LEU A 91 -1.51 15.78 12.85
N GLY A 92 -2.46 15.99 11.94
CA GLY A 92 -2.80 17.32 11.43
C GLY A 92 -3.34 18.29 12.49
N ASP A 93 -3.84 17.77 13.61
CA ASP A 93 -4.30 18.57 14.75
C ASP A 93 -3.18 19.08 15.66
N GLU A 94 -1.94 18.62 15.46
CA GLU A 94 -0.78 19.06 16.20
C GLU A 94 -0.43 20.52 15.90
N SER A 95 -0.21 21.31 16.95
CA SER A 95 -0.08 22.78 16.84
C SER A 95 1.05 23.23 15.89
N VAL A 96 2.14 22.46 15.81
CA VAL A 96 3.31 22.76 14.94
C VAL A 96 3.06 22.47 13.46
N LEU A 97 1.94 21.82 13.13
CA LEU A 97 1.54 21.47 11.76
C LEU A 97 0.37 22.33 11.26
N LYS A 98 -0.10 23.30 12.04
CA LYS A 98 -1.23 24.17 11.65
C LYS A 98 -0.82 25.39 10.82
N GLU A 99 0.45 25.81 10.88
CA GLU A 99 0.94 26.97 10.14
C GLU A 99 2.42 26.80 9.73
N GLY A 100 2.87 27.62 8.77
CA GLY A 100 4.28 27.70 8.38
C GLY A 100 4.81 26.44 7.66
N GLU A 101 6.11 26.18 7.82
CA GLU A 101 6.82 25.08 7.17
C GLU A 101 6.27 23.70 7.56
N GLY A 102 5.94 23.49 8.85
CA GLY A 102 5.36 22.24 9.33
C GLY A 102 4.03 21.92 8.66
N LYS A 103 3.16 22.92 8.47
CA LYS A 103 1.91 22.76 7.71
C LYS A 103 2.17 22.35 6.26
N ALA A 104 3.08 23.02 5.57
CA ALA A 104 3.36 22.72 4.16
C ALA A 104 3.87 21.27 3.98
N LEU A 105 4.74 20.81 4.89
CA LEU A 105 5.24 19.43 4.89
C LEU A 105 4.14 18.41 5.23
N TYR A 106 3.29 18.70 6.22
CA TYR A 106 2.14 17.87 6.54
C TYR A 106 1.13 17.80 5.40
N ASP A 107 0.79 18.92 4.77
CA ASP A 107 -0.17 18.95 3.66
C ASP A 107 0.32 18.07 2.49
N ALA A 108 1.61 18.14 2.14
CA ALA A 108 2.21 17.28 1.11
C ALA A 108 2.16 15.80 1.49
N TYR A 109 2.57 15.46 2.72
CA TYR A 109 2.49 14.09 3.23
C TYR A 109 1.05 13.55 3.25
N ASN A 110 0.10 14.36 3.74
CA ASN A 110 -1.33 14.02 3.82
C ASN A 110 -1.94 13.79 2.43
N GLU A 111 -1.57 14.59 1.44
CA GLU A 111 -2.01 14.39 0.05
C GLU A 111 -1.52 13.05 -0.51
N ASP A 112 -0.23 12.72 -0.32
CA ASP A 112 0.32 11.45 -0.77
C ASP A 112 -0.29 10.26 -0.01
N LEU A 113 -0.51 10.38 1.30
CA LEU A 113 -1.16 9.35 2.10
C LEU A 113 -2.61 9.10 1.65
N LYS A 114 -3.37 10.15 1.33
CA LYS A 114 -4.73 10.03 0.77
C LYS A 114 -4.74 9.33 -0.57
N ARG A 115 -3.78 9.64 -1.47
CA ARG A 115 -3.61 8.91 -2.74
C ARG A 115 -3.28 7.44 -2.50
N PHE A 116 -2.43 7.15 -1.52
CA PHE A 116 -2.13 5.78 -1.12
C PHE A 116 -3.34 5.01 -0.61
N ILE A 117 -4.11 5.60 0.30
CA ILE A 117 -5.34 4.97 0.83
C ILE A 117 -6.35 4.76 -0.29
N ALA A 118 -6.57 5.75 -1.16
CA ALA A 118 -7.50 5.65 -2.28
C ALA A 118 -7.10 4.54 -3.27
N TYR A 119 -5.83 4.49 -3.66
CA TYR A 119 -5.30 3.44 -4.54
C TYR A 119 -5.51 2.04 -3.94
N ASN A 120 -5.09 1.83 -2.68
CA ASN A 120 -5.23 0.51 -2.08
C ASN A 120 -6.69 0.13 -1.77
N THR A 121 -7.57 1.12 -1.54
CA THR A 121 -9.01 0.87 -1.43
C THR A 121 -9.56 0.35 -2.76
N ASN A 122 -9.21 0.97 -3.89
CA ASN A 122 -9.60 0.49 -5.21
C ASN A 122 -9.05 -0.92 -5.50
N VAL A 123 -7.82 -1.22 -5.09
CA VAL A 123 -7.23 -2.57 -5.20
C VAL A 123 -8.06 -3.58 -4.41
N ILE A 124 -8.41 -3.29 -3.16
CA ILE A 124 -9.21 -4.18 -2.30
C ILE A 124 -10.60 -4.41 -2.88
N ASP A 125 -11.29 -3.33 -3.29
CA ASP A 125 -12.61 -3.41 -3.91
C ASP A 125 -12.57 -4.27 -5.19
N SER A 126 -11.49 -4.14 -5.96
CA SER A 126 -11.25 -4.94 -7.17
C SER A 126 -10.99 -6.41 -6.84
N MET A 127 -10.17 -6.69 -5.81
CA MET A 127 -9.93 -8.06 -5.33
C MET A 127 -11.21 -8.73 -4.86
N GLU A 128 -12.05 -8.01 -4.10
CA GLU A 128 -13.34 -8.50 -3.60
C GLU A 128 -14.29 -8.88 -4.74
N LYS A 129 -14.28 -8.12 -5.84
CA LYS A 129 -15.03 -8.46 -7.07
C LYS A 129 -14.45 -9.67 -7.82
N LEU A 130 -13.12 -9.69 -8.04
CA LEU A 130 -12.50 -10.64 -8.98
C LEU A 130 -12.22 -12.01 -8.36
N GLN A 131 -11.84 -12.09 -7.09
CA GLN A 131 -11.40 -13.35 -6.46
C GLN A 131 -12.46 -14.45 -6.54
N PRO A 132 -13.75 -14.19 -6.27
CA PRO A 132 -14.77 -15.25 -6.35
C PRO A 132 -14.92 -15.82 -7.76
N VAL A 133 -14.85 -14.95 -8.77
CA VAL A 133 -14.94 -15.35 -10.19
C VAL A 133 -13.70 -16.15 -10.59
N LEU A 134 -12.50 -15.67 -10.26
CA LEU A 134 -11.25 -16.36 -10.57
C LEU A 134 -11.19 -17.75 -9.91
N ARG A 135 -11.61 -17.86 -8.64
CA ARG A 135 -11.67 -19.13 -7.91
C ARG A 135 -12.67 -20.10 -8.51
N LYS A 136 -13.88 -19.62 -8.81
CA LYS A 136 -14.91 -20.41 -9.47
C LYS A 136 -14.41 -20.93 -10.80
N CYS A 137 -13.88 -20.06 -11.65
CA CYS A 137 -13.34 -20.44 -12.95
C CYS A 137 -12.18 -21.42 -12.86
N SER A 138 -11.24 -21.22 -11.94
CA SER A 138 -10.17 -22.18 -11.68
C SER A 138 -10.72 -23.55 -11.28
N THR A 139 -11.72 -23.59 -10.41
CA THR A 139 -12.33 -24.84 -9.91
C THR A 139 -13.07 -25.57 -11.02
N GLU A 140 -13.91 -24.85 -11.77
CA GLU A 140 -14.67 -25.44 -12.86
C GLU A 140 -13.74 -25.97 -13.95
N MET A 141 -12.70 -25.22 -14.32
CA MET A 141 -11.69 -25.66 -15.30
C MET A 141 -10.90 -26.91 -14.88
N GLN A 142 -10.64 -27.14 -13.58
CA GLN A 142 -9.99 -28.37 -13.11
C GLN A 142 -10.85 -29.62 -13.32
N THR A 143 -12.16 -29.45 -13.37
CA THR A 143 -13.12 -30.56 -13.54
C THR A 143 -13.47 -30.85 -15.00
N VAL A 144 -13.08 -29.95 -15.91
CA VAL A 144 -13.33 -30.08 -17.35
C VAL A 144 -12.45 -31.17 -17.97
N LYS A 145 -13.09 -32.19 -18.53
CA LYS A 145 -12.48 -33.12 -19.48
C LYS A 145 -12.63 -32.57 -20.89
N ALA A 146 -11.61 -32.76 -21.73
CA ALA A 146 -11.54 -32.27 -23.10
C ALA A 146 -12.76 -32.77 -23.92
N ASN A 147 -13.75 -31.92 -24.16
CA ASN A 147 -14.86 -32.00 -25.14
C ASN A 147 -15.81 -30.79 -24.93
N ALA A 148 -16.94 -30.74 -25.64
CA ALA A 148 -17.93 -29.64 -25.65
C ALA A 148 -18.41 -29.15 -24.26
N GLU A 149 -18.46 -30.02 -23.24
CA GLU A 149 -18.75 -29.62 -21.86
C GLU A 149 -17.71 -28.62 -21.32
N GLY A 150 -16.45 -28.74 -21.75
CA GLY A 150 -15.39 -27.79 -21.45
C GLY A 150 -15.55 -26.44 -22.12
N ALA A 151 -16.01 -26.40 -23.37
CA ALA A 151 -16.24 -25.14 -24.07
C ALA A 151 -17.35 -24.30 -23.40
N ALA A 152 -18.42 -24.95 -22.93
CA ALA A 152 -19.50 -24.27 -22.21
C ALA A 152 -19.03 -23.67 -20.87
N VAL A 153 -18.24 -24.43 -20.09
CA VAL A 153 -17.65 -23.95 -18.82
C VAL A 153 -16.73 -22.76 -19.06
N VAL A 154 -15.82 -22.87 -20.02
CA VAL A 154 -14.87 -21.80 -20.34
C VAL A 154 -15.61 -20.55 -20.83
N ARG A 155 -16.68 -20.70 -21.62
CA ARG A 155 -17.51 -19.57 -22.05
C ARG A 155 -18.25 -18.90 -20.89
N ALA A 156 -18.74 -19.67 -19.92
CA ALA A 156 -19.32 -19.10 -18.71
C ALA A 156 -18.31 -18.23 -17.96
N CYS A 157 -17.06 -18.69 -17.86
CA CYS A 157 -15.96 -17.91 -17.30
C CYS A 157 -15.65 -16.62 -18.05
N ALA A 158 -15.74 -16.62 -19.37
CA ALA A 158 -15.61 -15.38 -20.16
C ALA A 158 -16.67 -14.35 -19.74
N VAL A 159 -17.93 -14.78 -19.60
CA VAL A 159 -19.04 -13.91 -19.21
C VAL A 159 -18.87 -13.37 -17.80
N GLU A 160 -18.48 -14.22 -16.84
CA GLU A 160 -18.30 -13.78 -15.45
C GLU A 160 -17.11 -12.83 -15.30
N MET A 161 -16.00 -13.08 -15.99
CA MET A 161 -14.87 -12.15 -16.03
C MET A 161 -15.26 -10.82 -16.66
N GLN A 162 -16.05 -10.85 -17.73
CA GLN A 162 -16.56 -9.63 -18.36
C GLN A 162 -17.46 -8.83 -17.41
N ALA A 163 -18.26 -9.52 -16.58
CA ALA A 163 -19.14 -8.87 -15.61
C ALA A 163 -18.38 -8.11 -14.50
N VAL A 164 -17.11 -8.45 -14.26
CA VAL A 164 -16.23 -7.78 -13.29
C VAL A 164 -15.13 -6.93 -13.96
N SER A 165 -15.24 -6.68 -15.26
CA SER A 165 -14.27 -5.86 -16.03
C SER A 165 -14.28 -4.38 -15.65
N ASP A 166 -15.30 -3.92 -14.91
CA ASP A 166 -15.41 -2.56 -14.38
C ASP A 166 -14.79 -2.42 -12.97
N ALA A 167 -13.79 -3.24 -12.67
CA ALA A 167 -13.09 -3.20 -11.39
C ALA A 167 -12.54 -1.77 -11.13
N PRO A 168 -12.64 -1.24 -9.90
CA PRO A 168 -12.21 0.12 -9.59
C PRO A 168 -10.72 0.41 -9.86
N ASP A 169 -9.86 -0.60 -9.72
CA ASP A 169 -8.45 -0.50 -10.07
C ASP A 169 -8.21 -0.85 -11.54
N GLU A 170 -7.43 0.00 -12.21
CA GLU A 170 -7.17 -0.11 -13.65
C GLU A 170 -6.48 -1.42 -14.03
N ASP A 171 -5.52 -1.89 -13.23
CA ASP A 171 -4.77 -3.11 -13.55
C ASP A 171 -5.65 -4.35 -13.34
N TYR A 172 -6.53 -4.34 -12.35
CA TYR A 172 -7.53 -5.39 -12.15
C TYR A 172 -8.60 -5.39 -13.26
N ALA A 173 -9.06 -4.22 -13.71
CA ALA A 173 -10.00 -4.10 -14.83
C ALA A 173 -9.39 -4.63 -16.14
N GLN A 174 -8.11 -4.30 -16.39
CA GLN A 174 -7.35 -4.82 -17.51
C GLN A 174 -7.19 -6.34 -17.44
N LEU A 175 -6.84 -6.89 -16.26
CA LEU A 175 -6.75 -8.33 -16.05
C LEU A 175 -8.09 -9.02 -16.34
N ALA A 176 -9.19 -8.48 -15.81
CA ALA A 176 -10.52 -9.04 -16.01
C ALA A 176 -10.92 -9.07 -17.48
N THR A 177 -10.68 -7.96 -18.20
CA THR A 177 -10.93 -7.85 -19.64
C THR A 177 -10.08 -8.83 -20.45
N ALA A 178 -8.78 -8.95 -20.13
CA ALA A 178 -7.87 -9.86 -20.81
C ALA A 178 -8.29 -11.32 -20.61
N PHE A 179 -8.65 -11.69 -19.37
CA PHE A 179 -9.10 -13.04 -19.06
C PHE A 179 -10.45 -13.36 -19.72
N ALA A 180 -11.39 -12.42 -19.74
CA ALA A 180 -12.66 -12.59 -20.45
C ALA A 180 -12.44 -12.93 -21.93
N ALA A 181 -11.60 -12.15 -22.62
CA ALA A 181 -11.26 -12.39 -24.02
C ALA A 181 -10.57 -13.74 -24.25
N LYS A 182 -9.62 -14.10 -23.38
CA LYS A 182 -8.86 -15.36 -23.51
C LYS A 182 -9.71 -16.59 -23.19
N TYR A 183 -10.66 -16.48 -22.26
CA TYR A 183 -11.65 -17.54 -22.05
C TYR A 183 -12.54 -17.71 -23.27
N ASP A 184 -13.05 -16.63 -23.88
CA ASP A 184 -13.90 -16.75 -25.07
C ASP A 184 -13.16 -17.37 -26.27
N GLU A 185 -11.89 -16.99 -26.46
CA GLU A 185 -10.99 -17.58 -27.46
C GLU A 185 -10.78 -19.08 -27.22
N LEU A 186 -10.47 -19.46 -25.98
CA LEU A 186 -10.29 -20.86 -25.58
C LEU A 186 -11.58 -21.68 -25.77
N ALA A 187 -12.74 -21.13 -25.40
CA ALA A 187 -14.03 -21.79 -25.58
C ALA A 187 -14.31 -22.07 -27.07
N THR A 188 -14.01 -21.10 -27.94
CA THR A 188 -14.16 -21.24 -29.39
C THR A 188 -13.27 -22.36 -29.95
N ILE A 189 -12.01 -22.44 -29.51
CA ILE A 189 -11.10 -23.51 -29.91
C ILE A 189 -11.63 -24.87 -29.44
N LEU A 190 -12.12 -24.98 -28.20
CA LEU A 190 -12.68 -26.22 -27.66
C LEU A 190 -13.94 -26.68 -28.41
N ASP A 191 -14.81 -25.76 -28.82
CA ASP A 191 -15.97 -26.08 -29.66
C ASP A 191 -15.55 -26.63 -31.03
N GLN A 192 -14.54 -26.03 -31.65
CA GLN A 192 -13.99 -26.50 -32.93
C GLN A 192 -13.34 -27.88 -32.80
N MET A 193 -12.58 -28.12 -31.74
CA MET A 193 -11.97 -29.42 -31.47
C MET A 193 -13.02 -30.51 -31.22
N ALA A 194 -14.16 -30.17 -30.59
CA ALA A 194 -15.19 -31.13 -30.23
C ALA A 194 -15.95 -31.72 -31.45
N VAL A 195 -15.94 -31.04 -32.60
CA VAL A 195 -16.60 -31.52 -33.82
C VAL A 195 -15.67 -32.31 -34.75
N ILE A 196 -14.36 -32.35 -34.45
CA ILE A 196 -13.37 -33.10 -35.23
C ILE A 196 -13.32 -34.55 -34.76
N ALA A 197 -13.70 -35.48 -35.65
CA ALA A 197 -13.73 -36.91 -35.33
C ALA A 197 -12.34 -37.57 -35.27
N ASP A 198 -11.39 -37.13 -36.11
CA ASP A 198 -10.01 -37.64 -36.13
C ASP A 198 -9.06 -36.71 -35.39
N THR A 199 -8.71 -37.08 -34.16
CA THR A 199 -7.79 -36.31 -33.31
C THR A 199 -6.33 -36.37 -33.79
N ASN A 200 -6.00 -37.18 -34.79
CA ASN A 200 -4.67 -37.20 -35.42
C ASN A 200 -4.60 -36.35 -36.69
N SER A 201 -5.70 -35.71 -37.07
CA SER A 201 -5.75 -34.85 -38.24
C SER A 201 -4.88 -33.59 -38.05
N ALA A 202 -4.40 -33.04 -39.17
CA ALA A 202 -3.66 -31.78 -39.17
C ALA A 202 -4.48 -30.61 -38.60
N GLU A 203 -5.80 -30.63 -38.78
CA GLU A 203 -6.73 -29.64 -38.23
C GLU A 203 -6.76 -29.68 -36.69
N TYR A 204 -6.89 -30.89 -36.11
CA TYR A 204 -6.86 -31.06 -34.66
C TYR A 204 -5.51 -30.65 -34.06
N ALA A 205 -4.40 -30.96 -34.74
CA ALA A 205 -3.07 -30.54 -34.33
C ALA A 205 -2.91 -29.01 -34.33
N ALA A 206 -3.42 -28.32 -35.36
CA ALA A 206 -3.37 -26.86 -35.44
C ALA A 206 -4.19 -26.18 -34.33
N LEU A 207 -5.38 -26.71 -34.01
CA LEU A 207 -6.20 -26.22 -32.90
C LEU A 207 -5.55 -26.50 -31.54
N SER A 208 -4.86 -27.63 -31.40
CA SER A 208 -4.11 -27.96 -30.19
C SER A 208 -2.98 -26.94 -29.95
N THR A 209 -2.24 -26.56 -31.00
CA THR A 209 -1.22 -25.49 -30.92
C THR A 209 -1.84 -24.14 -30.57
N GLN A 210 -2.98 -23.77 -31.16
CA GLN A 210 -3.68 -22.53 -30.80
C GLN A 210 -4.12 -22.54 -29.34
N ARG A 211 -4.68 -23.66 -28.85
CA ARG A 211 -5.05 -23.83 -27.44
C ARG A 211 -3.85 -23.60 -26.51
N GLU A 212 -2.69 -24.17 -26.82
CA GLU A 212 -1.47 -23.98 -26.04
C GLU A 212 -1.02 -22.51 -26.01
N ALA A 213 -1.09 -21.82 -27.16
CA ALA A 213 -0.79 -20.39 -27.24
C ALA A 213 -1.73 -19.53 -26.39
N VAL A 214 -3.05 -19.82 -26.38
CA VAL A 214 -4.00 -19.11 -25.52
C VAL A 214 -3.70 -19.34 -24.03
N LEU A 215 -3.30 -20.55 -23.64
CA LEU A 215 -2.88 -20.85 -22.26
C LEU A 215 -1.60 -20.09 -21.87
N GLU A 216 -0.66 -19.91 -22.80
CA GLU A 216 0.53 -19.07 -22.60
C GLU A 216 0.16 -17.58 -22.44
N ASP A 217 -0.83 -17.10 -23.19
CA ASP A 217 -1.32 -15.72 -23.09
C ASP A 217 -1.96 -15.42 -21.71
N PHE A 218 -2.63 -16.39 -21.08
CA PHE A 218 -3.10 -16.24 -19.68
C PHE A 218 -1.94 -15.99 -18.71
N SER A 219 -0.82 -16.70 -18.89
CA SER A 219 0.41 -16.51 -18.10
C SER A 219 1.00 -15.11 -18.34
N THR A 220 1.05 -14.67 -19.59
CA THR A 220 1.54 -13.34 -19.97
C THR A 220 0.70 -12.21 -19.38
N ALA A 221 -0.64 -12.34 -19.40
CA ALA A 221 -1.55 -11.38 -18.78
C ALA A 221 -1.34 -11.30 -17.26
N SER A 222 -1.17 -12.47 -16.60
CA SER A 222 -0.90 -12.54 -15.16
C SER A 222 0.44 -11.90 -14.77
N SER A 223 1.48 -12.12 -15.57
CA SER A 223 2.80 -11.52 -15.37
C SER A 223 2.76 -10.00 -15.53
N THR A 224 2.08 -9.52 -16.58
CA THR A 224 1.89 -8.08 -16.85
C THR A 224 1.15 -7.41 -15.70
N PHE A 225 0.06 -8.00 -15.25
CA PHE A 225 -0.70 -7.53 -14.09
C PHE A 225 0.18 -7.43 -12.83
N THR A 226 0.92 -8.48 -12.49
CA THR A 226 1.80 -8.51 -11.30
C THR A 226 2.83 -7.38 -11.36
N LYS A 227 3.45 -7.18 -12.53
CA LYS A 227 4.43 -6.12 -12.76
C LYS A 227 3.80 -4.73 -12.60
N ASN A 228 2.62 -4.50 -13.19
CA ASN A 228 1.95 -3.20 -13.14
C ASN A 228 1.54 -2.84 -11.70
N VAL A 229 0.90 -3.77 -10.98
CA VAL A 229 0.50 -3.57 -9.57
C VAL A 229 1.72 -3.27 -8.69
N GLN A 230 2.83 -3.98 -8.89
CA GLN A 230 4.06 -3.72 -8.14
C GLN A 230 4.62 -2.32 -8.44
N GLN A 231 4.67 -1.93 -9.72
CA GLN A 231 5.16 -0.61 -10.13
C GLN A 231 4.29 0.53 -9.57
N ARG A 232 2.96 0.42 -9.69
CA ARG A 232 2.02 1.43 -9.16
C ARG A 232 2.07 1.51 -7.65
N ARG A 233 2.12 0.39 -6.94
CA ARG A 233 2.25 0.37 -5.48
C ARG A 233 3.52 1.09 -5.01
N THR A 234 4.65 0.91 -5.70
CA THR A 234 5.89 1.63 -5.39
C THR A 234 5.76 3.13 -5.67
N ALA A 235 5.12 3.53 -6.76
CA ALA A 235 4.98 4.93 -7.13
C ALA A 235 4.06 5.73 -6.19
N VAL A 236 3.08 5.07 -5.58
CA VAL A 236 2.07 5.72 -4.71
C VAL A 236 2.53 5.81 -3.24
N LEU A 237 3.63 5.14 -2.86
CA LEU A 237 4.17 5.22 -1.51
C LEU A 237 4.75 6.62 -1.22
N ALA A 238 4.28 7.26 -0.14
CA ALA A 238 4.63 8.61 0.30
C ALA A 238 6.06 8.74 0.89
N THR A 239 7.07 8.05 0.35
CA THR A 239 8.38 7.92 1.02
C THR A 239 9.11 9.24 1.21
N ASP A 240 9.05 10.12 0.21
CA ASP A 240 9.84 11.35 0.21
C ASP A 240 9.18 12.44 1.08
N SER A 241 7.85 12.58 0.99
CA SER A 241 7.09 13.53 1.81
C SER A 241 7.02 13.09 3.28
N ALA A 242 6.90 11.78 3.55
CA ALA A 242 7.01 11.24 4.91
C ALA A 242 8.38 11.53 5.52
N LYS A 243 9.45 11.29 4.77
CA LYS A 243 10.82 11.58 5.21
C LYS A 243 11.02 13.07 5.51
N ALA A 244 10.55 13.96 4.63
CA ALA A 244 10.69 15.39 4.83
C ALA A 244 9.97 15.89 6.10
N LEU A 245 8.76 15.40 6.35
CA LEU A 245 8.01 15.72 7.58
C LEU A 245 8.72 15.15 8.82
N HIS A 246 9.19 13.91 8.77
CA HIS A 246 9.93 13.28 9.85
C HIS A 246 11.21 14.05 10.20
N ASP A 247 12.04 14.35 9.20
CA ASP A 247 13.31 15.05 9.38
C ASP A 247 13.08 16.46 9.97
N TYR A 248 12.02 17.16 9.56
CA TYR A 248 11.62 18.45 10.12
C TYR A 248 11.24 18.33 11.60
N LEU A 249 10.34 17.40 11.95
CA LEU A 249 9.90 17.18 13.32
C LEU A 249 11.08 16.79 14.22
N GLU A 250 11.94 15.90 13.75
CA GLU A 250 13.13 15.46 14.48
C GLU A 250 14.13 16.61 14.69
N ALA A 251 14.43 17.39 13.65
CA ALA A 251 15.37 18.51 13.76
C ALA A 251 14.89 19.57 14.75
N LYS A 252 13.57 19.82 14.83
CA LYS A 252 12.97 20.80 15.73
C LYS A 252 12.78 20.27 17.16
N SER A 253 12.70 18.95 17.35
CA SER A 253 12.49 18.31 18.66
C SER A 253 13.77 18.12 19.49
N ARG A 254 14.94 18.12 18.85
CA ARG A 254 16.27 17.92 19.48
C ARG A 254 16.75 19.14 20.27
N VAL A 255 17.47 18.89 21.37
CA VAL A 255 18.19 19.90 22.16
C VAL A 255 19.67 19.86 21.77
N PHE A 256 20.16 20.96 21.18
CA PHE A 256 21.59 21.25 21.06
C PHE A 256 22.08 21.93 22.34
#